data_AF-A0A962ZPD9-F1
#
_entry.id   AF-A0A962ZPD9-F1
#
_cell.length_a   1.000
_cell.length_b   1.000
_cell.length_c   1.000
_cell.angle_alpha   90.00
_cell.angle_beta   90.00
_cell.angle_gamma   90.00
#
_symmetry.space_group_name_H-M   'P 1'
#
loop_
_entity.id
_entity.type
_entity.pdbx_description
1 polymer ?
#
loop_
_entity_poly.entity_id
_entity_poly.type
_entity_poly.pdbx_seq_one_letter_code
_entity_poly.pdbx_strand_id
1 'polypeptide(L)'
;MPKTRPSLCTTIAAIVAGIALLYGCQPKPEPFLPRFGTIDLLIENARVVDGSGAEARDADLAVVGDNIVFVGDAGLADDDERVVRRIDAAGRVVAPGFIDLHSHGDPLETPAFENFLAMGVTTISLGEDGSSPEVADLSSWLGRVSREGIGPNLAMFVGHG
;
A
#
# COMPACT_ATOMS: atom_id res chain seq x y z
N MET A 1 36.26 -50.14 43.14
CA MET A 1 35.40 -49.93 41.96
C MET A 1 35.27 -48.43 41.70
N PRO A 2 35.95 -47.85 40.69
CA PRO A 2 35.76 -46.46 40.32
C PRO A 2 34.58 -46.36 39.34
N LYS A 3 33.57 -45.53 39.68
CA LYS A 3 32.50 -45.14 38.76
C LYS A 3 33.03 -44.04 37.83
N THR A 4 33.07 -44.33 36.52
CA THR A 4 33.37 -43.35 35.47
C THR A 4 32.23 -42.34 35.38
N ARG A 5 32.54 -41.05 35.60
CA ARG A 5 31.61 -39.94 35.33
C ARG A 5 31.75 -39.53 33.86
N PRO A 6 30.65 -39.35 33.11
CA PRO A 6 30.73 -38.87 31.74
C PRO A 6 31.27 -37.43 31.73
N SER A 7 32.10 -37.12 30.72
CA SER A 7 32.75 -35.81 30.62
C SER A 7 31.74 -34.74 30.21
N LEU A 8 31.90 -33.55 30.81
CA LEU A 8 31.05 -32.38 30.65
C LEU A 8 30.89 -31.94 29.17
N CYS A 9 31.84 -32.31 28.29
CA CYS A 9 31.80 -32.01 26.85
C CYS A 9 30.67 -32.74 26.11
N THR A 10 30.35 -33.99 26.48
CA THR A 10 29.34 -34.78 25.74
C THR A 10 27.92 -34.27 26.00
N THR A 11 27.67 -33.71 27.19
CA THR A 11 26.37 -33.15 27.56
C THR A 11 26.09 -31.80 26.89
N ILE A 12 27.11 -30.97 26.66
CA ILE A 12 26.94 -29.64 26.03
C ILE A 12 26.62 -29.78 24.53
N ALA A 13 27.27 -30.73 23.83
CA ALA A 13 27.04 -30.94 22.40
C ALA A 13 25.61 -31.42 22.08
N ALA A 14 25.02 -32.25 22.94
CA ALA A 14 23.65 -32.75 22.77
C ALA A 14 22.59 -31.65 22.96
N ILE A 15 22.85 -30.67 23.84
CA ILE A 15 21.91 -29.57 24.11
C ILE A 15 21.91 -28.56 22.95
N VAL A 16 23.07 -28.25 22.37
CA VAL A 16 23.18 -27.32 21.23
C VAL A 16 22.56 -27.90 19.96
N ALA A 17 22.75 -29.21 19.70
CA ALA A 17 22.10 -29.90 18.59
C ALA A 17 20.56 -29.98 18.76
N GLY A 18 20.08 -30.17 20.00
CA GLY A 18 18.65 -30.20 20.32
C GLY A 18 17.95 -28.85 20.15
N ILE A 19 18.62 -27.73 20.43
CA ILE A 19 18.05 -26.38 20.26
C ILE A 19 17.99 -25.99 18.78
N ALA A 20 18.96 -26.41 17.95
CA ALA A 20 18.93 -26.18 16.51
C ALA A 20 17.81 -26.96 15.78
N LEU A 21 17.46 -28.16 16.28
CA LEU A 21 16.37 -28.97 15.74
C LEU A 21 14.97 -28.43 16.06
N LEU A 22 14.82 -27.59 17.10
CA LEU A 22 13.54 -27.02 17.50
C LEU A 22 13.19 -25.71 16.76
N TYR A 23 14.17 -25.05 16.13
CA TYR A 23 13.94 -23.87 15.29
C TYR A 23 13.58 -24.20 13.83
N GLY A 24 13.90 -25.42 13.36
CA GLY A 24 13.64 -25.84 11.98
C GLY A 24 12.16 -26.08 11.63
N CYS A 25 11.26 -26.08 12.63
CA CYS A 25 9.83 -26.38 12.46
C CYS A 25 8.92 -25.24 12.95
N GLN A 26 9.39 -23.99 12.97
CA GLN A 26 8.45 -22.87 13.06
C GLN A 26 7.71 -22.82 11.70
N PRO A 27 6.38 -23.06 11.65
CA PRO A 27 5.65 -22.83 10.41
C PRO A 27 5.90 -21.37 10.00
N LYS A 28 6.24 -21.15 8.72
CA LYS A 28 6.35 -19.79 8.17
C LYS A 28 5.04 -19.09 8.56
N PRO A 29 5.08 -17.90 9.20
CA PRO A 29 3.85 -17.23 9.58
C PRO A 29 2.97 -17.15 8.34
N GLU A 30 1.79 -17.75 8.43
CA GLU A 30 0.79 -17.69 7.37
C GLU A 30 0.59 -16.20 7.06
N PRO A 31 0.66 -15.78 5.78
CA PRO A 31 0.43 -14.39 5.43
C PRO A 31 -0.92 -13.93 6.01
N PHE A 32 -1.18 -12.63 6.10
CA PHE A 32 -2.53 -12.14 6.45
C PHE A 32 -3.52 -12.35 5.30
N LEU A 33 -3.01 -12.55 4.08
CA LEU A 33 -3.73 -12.73 2.82
C LEU A 33 -4.59 -14.00 2.61
N PRO A 34 -4.47 -15.13 3.36
CA PRO A 34 -5.30 -16.34 3.21
C PRO A 34 -6.79 -16.11 3.38
N ARG A 35 -7.18 -14.97 3.97
CA ARG A 35 -8.59 -14.61 4.17
C ARG A 35 -9.27 -14.11 2.90
N PHE A 36 -8.51 -13.70 1.88
CA PHE A 36 -9.05 -13.20 0.63
C PHE A 36 -9.00 -14.30 -0.44
N GLY A 37 -10.15 -14.63 -1.01
CA GLY A 37 -10.25 -15.58 -2.13
C GLY A 37 -9.73 -15.01 -3.46
N THR A 38 -9.56 -13.68 -3.54
CA THR A 38 -9.03 -12.97 -4.70
C THR A 38 -8.29 -11.72 -4.22
N ILE A 39 -7.16 -11.42 -4.87
CA ILE A 39 -6.33 -10.24 -4.69
C ILE A 39 -6.28 -9.53 -6.04
N ASP A 40 -6.85 -8.33 -6.13
CA ASP A 40 -7.02 -7.64 -7.41
C ASP A 40 -5.70 -7.13 -7.98
N LEU A 41 -4.82 -6.64 -7.08
CA LEU A 41 -3.50 -6.17 -7.43
C LEU A 41 -2.51 -6.51 -6.32
N LEU A 42 -1.37 -7.09 -6.71
CA LEU A 42 -0.20 -7.26 -5.88
C LEU A 42 0.95 -6.42 -6.46
N ILE A 43 1.55 -5.56 -5.65
CA ILE A 43 2.76 -4.79 -5.99
C ILE A 43 3.91 -5.37 -5.18
N GLU A 44 4.92 -5.91 -5.84
CA GLU A 44 5.96 -6.73 -5.21
C GLU A 44 7.33 -6.06 -5.30
N ASN A 45 8.24 -6.44 -4.39
CA ASN A 45 9.64 -5.99 -4.38
C ASN A 45 9.79 -4.46 -4.29
N ALA A 46 8.80 -3.77 -3.72
CA ALA A 46 8.80 -2.33 -3.62
C ALA A 46 9.65 -1.85 -2.42
N ARG A 47 10.26 -0.68 -2.57
CA ARG A 47 10.69 0.12 -1.42
C ARG A 47 9.55 1.04 -0.99
N VAL A 48 8.92 0.75 0.14
CA VAL A 48 7.71 1.44 0.60
C VAL A 48 8.06 2.63 1.49
N VAL A 49 7.52 3.79 1.13
CA VAL A 49 7.49 5.02 1.95
C VAL A 49 6.03 5.29 2.29
N ASP A 50 5.60 4.99 3.51
CA ASP A 50 4.18 4.97 3.89
C ASP A 50 3.58 6.34 4.25
N GLY A 51 4.38 7.40 4.20
CA GLY A 51 3.95 8.77 4.53
C GLY A 51 3.92 9.09 6.03
N SER A 52 4.24 8.15 6.92
CA SER A 52 4.31 8.39 8.37
C SER A 52 5.54 9.19 8.82
N GLY A 53 6.52 9.35 7.92
CA GLY A 53 7.84 9.90 8.24
C GLY A 53 8.84 8.85 8.75
N ALA A 54 8.45 7.59 8.87
CA ALA A 54 9.36 6.49 9.14
C ALA A 54 10.32 6.21 7.96
N GLU A 55 11.42 5.52 8.25
CA GLU A 55 12.36 5.05 7.23
C GLU A 55 11.69 4.10 6.22
N ALA A 56 12.09 4.23 4.96
CA ALA A 56 11.58 3.39 3.88
C ALA A 56 11.99 1.91 4.08
N ARG A 57 11.06 0.98 3.84
CA ARG A 57 11.28 -0.46 4.02
C ARG A 57 10.87 -1.27 2.80
N ASP A 58 11.53 -2.40 2.58
CA ASP A 58 11.13 -3.33 1.52
C ASP A 58 9.85 -4.06 1.94
N ALA A 59 8.86 -4.07 1.06
CA ALA A 59 7.58 -4.74 1.28
C ALA A 59 6.78 -4.88 -0.02
N ASP A 60 5.87 -5.83 -0.02
CA ASP A 60 4.81 -5.98 -1.01
C ASP A 60 3.52 -5.32 -0.49
N LEU A 61 2.64 -4.95 -1.42
CA LEU A 61 1.31 -4.42 -1.13
C LEU A 61 0.25 -5.21 -1.87
N ALA A 62 -0.82 -5.59 -1.16
CA ALA A 62 -1.98 -6.22 -1.77
C ALA A 62 -3.19 -5.29 -1.71
N VAL A 63 -3.92 -5.19 -2.81
CA VAL A 63 -5.14 -4.40 -2.96
C VAL A 63 -6.32 -5.31 -3.27
N VAL A 64 -7.44 -5.06 -2.61
CA VAL A 64 -8.74 -5.69 -2.87
C VAL A 64 -9.80 -4.59 -2.89
N GLY A 65 -10.49 -4.45 -4.02
CA GLY A 65 -11.36 -3.32 -4.32
C GLY A 65 -10.60 -2.00 -4.14
N ASP A 66 -11.16 -1.12 -3.31
CA ASP A 66 -10.59 0.22 -3.07
C ASP A 66 -9.62 0.28 -1.87
N ASN A 67 -9.21 -0.87 -1.32
CA ASN A 67 -8.44 -0.93 -0.07
C ASN A 67 -7.10 -1.64 -0.24
N ILE A 68 -6.06 -1.06 0.35
CA ILE A 68 -4.82 -1.77 0.65
C ILE A 68 -5.10 -2.70 1.84
N VAL A 69 -5.09 -4.01 1.60
CA VAL A 69 -5.42 -5.02 2.62
C VAL A 69 -4.18 -5.60 3.30
N PHE A 70 -2.99 -5.38 2.74
CA PHE A 70 -1.75 -5.89 3.29
C PHE A 70 -0.54 -5.05 2.87
N VAL A 71 0.44 -4.92 3.79
CA VAL A 71 1.76 -4.34 3.51
C VAL A 71 2.84 -5.11 4.28
N GLY A 72 3.70 -5.84 3.58
CA GLY A 72 4.75 -6.68 4.18
C GLY A 72 5.29 -7.69 3.19
N ASP A 73 6.01 -8.72 3.66
CA ASP A 73 6.34 -9.89 2.84
C ASP A 73 5.05 -10.69 2.58
N ALA A 74 4.54 -10.65 1.35
CA ALA A 74 3.32 -11.34 0.99
C ALA A 74 3.50 -12.87 1.02
N GLY A 75 4.72 -13.35 0.81
CA GLY A 75 5.08 -14.76 0.81
C GLY A 75 4.28 -15.60 -0.19
N LEU A 76 3.70 -14.96 -1.20
CA LEU A 76 2.90 -15.62 -2.24
C LEU A 76 3.83 -16.21 -3.30
N ALA A 77 3.43 -17.35 -3.86
CA ALA A 77 4.11 -17.88 -5.03
C ALA A 77 3.78 -17.04 -6.27
N ASP A 78 4.69 -16.99 -7.23
CA ASP A 78 4.51 -16.28 -8.50
C ASP A 78 3.28 -16.77 -9.27
N ASP A 79 2.89 -18.04 -9.07
CA ASP A 79 1.75 -18.72 -9.70
C ASP A 79 0.50 -18.79 -8.80
N ASP A 80 0.46 -18.05 -7.68
CA ASP A 80 -0.73 -18.04 -6.81
C ASP A 80 -1.95 -17.51 -7.57
N GLU A 81 -2.94 -18.39 -7.77
CA GLU A 81 -4.15 -18.16 -8.58
C GLU A 81 -5.08 -17.10 -8.00
N ARG A 82 -4.90 -16.70 -6.73
CA ARG A 82 -5.73 -15.67 -6.12
C ARG A 82 -5.40 -14.28 -6.66
N VAL A 83 -4.19 -14.06 -7.17
CA VAL A 83 -3.71 -12.74 -7.60
C VAL A 83 -4.06 -12.49 -9.06
N VAL A 84 -4.92 -11.52 -9.31
CA VAL A 84 -5.41 -11.16 -10.65
C VAL A 84 -4.35 -10.41 -11.45
N ARG A 85 -3.61 -9.50 -10.80
CA ARG A 85 -2.55 -8.70 -11.43
C ARG A 85 -1.35 -8.55 -10.50
N ARG A 86 -0.16 -8.74 -11.06
CA ARG A 86 1.13 -8.47 -10.40
C ARG A 86 1.83 -7.28 -11.04
N ILE A 87 2.50 -6.48 -10.21
CA ILE A 87 3.42 -5.42 -10.64
C ILE A 87 4.73 -5.62 -9.88
N ASP A 88 5.81 -5.87 -10.61
CA ASP A 88 7.16 -5.86 -10.04
C ASP A 88 7.67 -4.42 -9.92
N ALA A 89 7.87 -3.97 -8.69
CA ALA A 89 8.35 -2.64 -8.33
C ALA A 89 9.82 -2.63 -7.88
N ALA A 90 10.60 -3.66 -8.26
CA ALA A 90 12.03 -3.71 -7.98
C ALA A 90 12.76 -2.43 -8.41
N GLY A 91 13.53 -1.84 -7.48
CA GLY A 91 14.26 -0.59 -7.69
C GLY A 91 13.36 0.66 -7.80
N ARG A 92 12.07 0.53 -7.50
CA ARG A 92 11.10 1.63 -7.45
C ARG A 92 10.60 1.85 -6.03
N VAL A 93 10.01 3.02 -5.83
CA VAL A 93 9.36 3.40 -4.58
C VAL A 93 7.85 3.30 -4.77
N VAL A 94 7.18 2.74 -3.76
CA VAL A 94 5.73 2.86 -3.61
C VAL A 94 5.45 3.80 -2.45
N ALA A 95 4.63 4.81 -2.72
CA ALA A 95 4.21 5.80 -1.74
C ALA A 95 2.69 6.05 -1.85
N PRO A 96 2.04 6.65 -0.84
CA PRO A 96 0.70 7.18 -0.99
C PRO A 96 0.63 8.12 -2.20
N GLY A 97 -0.50 8.10 -2.91
CA GLY A 97 -0.75 9.07 -3.96
C GLY A 97 -0.69 10.49 -3.40
N PHE A 98 -0.11 11.42 -4.15
CA PHE A 98 0.10 12.78 -3.65
C PHE A 98 -1.23 13.54 -3.55
N ILE A 99 -1.30 14.44 -2.56
CA ILE A 99 -2.42 15.33 -2.32
C ILE A 99 -1.94 16.75 -2.63
N ASP A 100 -2.45 17.31 -3.71
CA ASP A 100 -2.17 18.69 -4.10
C ASP A 100 -3.21 19.61 -3.46
N LEU A 101 -2.75 20.44 -2.53
CA LEU A 101 -3.59 21.34 -1.73
C LEU A 101 -3.71 22.75 -2.33
N HIS A 102 -3.14 23.00 -3.52
CA HIS A 102 -3.31 24.29 -4.19
C HIS A 102 -3.32 24.13 -5.70
N SER A 103 -4.47 23.79 -6.24
CA SER A 103 -4.64 23.54 -7.68
C SER A 103 -5.66 24.46 -8.33
N HIS A 104 -5.54 24.60 -9.64
CA HIS A 104 -6.52 25.28 -10.49
C HIS A 104 -6.87 24.39 -11.68
N GLY A 105 -8.15 24.41 -12.05
CA GLY A 105 -8.68 23.70 -13.21
C GLY A 105 -10.19 23.55 -13.11
N ASP A 106 -10.83 23.15 -14.22
CA ASP A 106 -12.26 22.86 -14.26
C ASP A 106 -12.47 21.34 -14.49
N PRO A 107 -13.05 20.61 -13.51
CA PRO A 107 -13.28 19.17 -13.62
C PRO A 107 -14.32 18.78 -14.67
N LEU A 108 -15.14 19.71 -15.18
CA LEU A 108 -16.11 19.44 -16.24
C LEU A 108 -15.56 19.78 -17.63
N GLU A 109 -14.51 20.58 -17.73
CA GLU A 109 -13.82 20.84 -18.99
C GLU A 109 -12.67 19.85 -19.22
N THR A 110 -11.88 19.55 -18.18
CA THR A 110 -10.73 18.63 -18.26
C THR A 110 -10.81 17.55 -17.17
N PRO A 111 -11.80 16.63 -17.24
CA PRO A 111 -12.07 15.68 -16.17
C PRO A 111 -10.92 14.71 -15.87
N ALA A 112 -10.08 14.42 -16.85
CA ALA A 112 -8.99 13.46 -16.69
C ALA A 112 -7.83 13.99 -15.83
N PHE A 113 -7.58 15.32 -15.81
CA PHE A 113 -6.45 15.93 -15.10
C PHE A 113 -5.11 15.19 -15.31
N GLU A 114 -4.82 14.81 -16.56
CA GLU A 114 -3.67 13.94 -16.89
C GLU A 114 -2.32 14.52 -16.42
N ASN A 115 -2.20 15.85 -16.41
CA ASN A 115 -1.02 16.55 -15.89
C ASN A 115 -0.76 16.27 -14.41
N PHE A 116 -1.82 16.19 -13.59
CA PHE A 116 -1.72 15.87 -12.16
C PHE A 116 -1.41 14.39 -11.95
N LEU A 117 -2.14 13.51 -12.65
CA LEU A 117 -1.91 12.06 -12.60
C LEU A 117 -0.47 11.69 -13.01
N ALA A 118 0.07 12.35 -14.04
CA ALA A 118 1.45 12.13 -14.51
C ALA A 118 2.51 12.48 -13.46
N MET A 119 2.18 13.34 -12.49
CA MET A 119 3.05 13.69 -11.35
C MET A 119 2.80 12.82 -10.12
N GLY A 120 1.87 11.86 -10.18
CA GLY A 120 1.49 11.00 -9.06
C GLY A 120 0.46 11.62 -8.10
N VAL A 121 -0.17 12.73 -8.47
CA VAL A 121 -1.26 13.33 -7.70
C VAL A 121 -2.53 12.51 -7.87
N THR A 122 -3.14 12.14 -6.74
CA THR A 122 -4.38 11.34 -6.71
C THR A 122 -5.53 12.08 -6.05
N THR A 123 -5.26 13.22 -5.42
CA THR A 123 -6.27 14.10 -4.82
C THR A 123 -5.85 15.55 -5.05
N ILE A 124 -6.78 16.38 -5.49
CA ILE A 124 -6.60 17.82 -5.66
C ILE A 124 -7.59 18.60 -4.80
N SER A 125 -7.20 19.78 -4.32
CA SER A 125 -8.13 20.80 -3.89
C SER A 125 -8.37 21.84 -4.98
N LEU A 126 -9.62 22.28 -5.11
CA LEU A 126 -10.00 23.42 -5.94
C LEU A 126 -10.77 24.44 -5.10
N GLY A 127 -10.92 25.65 -5.61
CA GLY A 127 -11.59 26.75 -4.93
C GLY A 127 -10.67 27.61 -4.05
N GLU A 128 -9.36 27.46 -4.22
CA GLU A 128 -8.36 28.32 -3.61
C GLU A 128 -8.45 29.77 -4.13
N ASP A 129 -7.80 30.69 -3.43
CA ASP A 129 -7.71 32.11 -3.80
C ASP A 129 -9.07 32.82 -3.94
N GLY A 130 -10.09 32.30 -3.24
CA GLY A 130 -11.45 32.82 -3.29
C GLY A 130 -12.25 32.37 -4.53
N SER A 131 -11.68 31.49 -5.35
CA SER A 131 -12.35 30.92 -6.51
C SER A 131 -13.46 29.94 -6.11
N SER A 132 -14.53 29.88 -6.89
CA SER A 132 -15.51 28.80 -6.85
C SER A 132 -16.25 28.75 -8.18
N PRO A 133 -16.83 27.59 -8.57
CA PRO A 133 -17.69 27.55 -9.74
C PRO A 133 -18.86 28.53 -9.55
N GLU A 134 -19.14 29.34 -10.57
CA GLU A 134 -20.26 30.29 -10.57
C GLU A 134 -21.60 29.55 -10.75
N VAL A 135 -22.07 28.89 -9.68
CA VAL A 135 -23.30 28.10 -9.67
C VAL A 135 -24.19 28.46 -8.48
N ALA A 136 -25.50 28.39 -8.68
CA ALA A 136 -26.47 28.65 -7.62
C ALA A 136 -26.48 27.57 -6.52
N ASP A 137 -26.10 26.33 -6.87
CA ASP A 137 -26.03 25.20 -5.94
C ASP A 137 -24.76 24.38 -6.19
N LEU A 138 -23.80 24.53 -5.28
CA LEU A 138 -22.54 23.81 -5.30
C LEU A 138 -22.74 22.30 -5.13
N SER A 139 -23.75 21.85 -4.39
CA SER A 139 -24.01 20.43 -4.19
C SER A 139 -24.44 19.76 -5.49
N SER A 140 -25.35 20.40 -6.23
CA SER A 140 -25.74 19.94 -7.56
C SER A 140 -24.56 19.89 -8.54
N TRP A 141 -23.64 20.87 -8.47
CA TRP A 141 -22.43 20.88 -9.29
C TRP A 141 -21.45 19.76 -8.91
N LEU A 142 -21.18 19.55 -7.62
CA LEU A 142 -20.36 18.43 -7.14
C LEU A 142 -20.96 17.08 -7.55
N GLY A 143 -22.29 16.95 -7.51
CA GLY A 143 -22.98 15.77 -7.99
C GLY A 143 -22.81 15.54 -9.50
N ARG A 144 -22.64 16.59 -10.30
CA ARG A 144 -22.28 16.46 -11.72
C ARG A 144 -20.84 15.98 -11.88
N VAL A 145 -19.89 16.59 -11.17
CA VAL A 145 -18.48 16.18 -11.19
C VAL A 145 -18.32 14.71 -10.80
N SER A 146 -18.99 14.29 -9.73
CA SER A 146 -18.96 12.89 -9.28
C SER A 146 -19.55 11.91 -10.31
N ARG A 147 -20.59 12.31 -11.06
CA ARG A 147 -21.17 11.48 -12.13
C ARG A 147 -20.33 11.43 -13.40
N GLU A 148 -19.68 12.54 -13.74
CA GLU A 148 -18.74 12.60 -14.87
C GLU A 148 -17.58 11.61 -14.63
N GLY A 149 -17.11 11.53 -13.39
CA GLY A 149 -15.96 10.73 -13.02
C GLY A 149 -14.69 11.44 -13.47
N ILE A 150 -13.92 11.94 -12.52
CA ILE A 150 -12.66 12.63 -12.78
C ILE A 150 -11.48 11.75 -12.38
N GLY A 151 -10.30 12.07 -12.91
CA GLY A 151 -9.06 11.31 -12.65
C GLY A 151 -8.67 11.27 -11.17
N PRO A 152 -8.39 12.43 -10.52
CA PRO A 152 -8.09 12.50 -9.11
C PRO A 152 -9.37 12.61 -8.27
N ASN A 153 -9.24 12.39 -6.96
CA ASN A 153 -10.25 12.79 -5.99
C ASN A 153 -10.29 14.32 -5.87
N LEU A 154 -11.47 14.87 -5.61
CA LEU A 154 -11.66 16.32 -5.46
C LEU A 154 -12.10 16.68 -4.04
N ALA A 155 -11.33 17.56 -3.40
CA ALA A 155 -11.77 18.37 -2.27
C ALA A 155 -12.10 19.78 -2.78
N MET A 156 -13.24 20.34 -2.40
CA MET A 156 -13.67 21.65 -2.89
C MET A 156 -13.81 22.65 -1.74
N PHE A 157 -13.10 23.78 -1.84
CA PHE A 157 -13.32 24.95 -1.02
C PHE A 157 -14.46 25.81 -1.58
N VAL A 158 -15.10 26.58 -0.69
CA VAL A 158 -16.11 27.57 -1.09
C VAL A 158 -15.45 28.94 -1.12
N GLY A 159 -15.39 29.53 -2.31
CA GLY A 159 -14.91 30.88 -2.53
C GLY A 159 -15.75 31.92 -1.80
N HIS A 160 -15.14 33.07 -1.52
CA HIS A 160 -15.78 34.19 -0.82
C HIS A 160 -16.13 35.35 -1.76
N GLY A 161 -16.13 35.11 -3.09
CA GLY A 161 -16.30 36.09 -4.16
C GLY A 161 -17.73 36.22 -4.66
#